data_AF-A0A7Y7J000-F1
#
_entry.id   AF-A0A7Y7J000-F1
#
_cell.length_a   1.000
_cell.length_b   1.000
_cell.length_c   1.000
_cell.angle_alpha   90.00
_cell.angle_beta   90.00
_cell.angle_gamma   90.00
#
_symmetry.space_group_name_H-M   'P 1'
#
loop_
_entity.id
_entity.type
_entity.pdbx_description
1 polymer ?
#
loop_
_entity_poly.entity_id
_entity_poly.type
_entity_poly.pdbx_seq_one_letter_code
_entity_poly.pdbx_strand_id
1 'polypeptide(L)' 'MLDLADPALFSERAAIGGTWRASSNGETLNVDNPATGAVIGTIPACTAQDTRDAIAAAATAQAQWR' A
#
# COMPACT_ATOMS: atom_id res chain seq x y z
N MET A 1 -7.85 -18.74 0.76
CA MET A 1 -7.94 -17.67 1.76
C MET A 1 -6.76 -17.85 2.69
N LEU A 2 -5.96 -16.81 2.92
CA LEU A 2 -4.80 -16.90 3.81
C LEU A 2 -5.29 -17.21 5.24
N ASP A 3 -4.65 -18.17 5.89
CA ASP A 3 -4.98 -18.54 7.28
C ASP A 3 -4.18 -17.65 8.23
N LEU A 4 -4.74 -16.49 8.56
CA LEU A 4 -4.13 -15.47 9.42
C LEU A 4 -4.90 -15.39 10.74
N ALA A 5 -4.18 -15.30 11.85
CA ALA A 5 -4.78 -15.04 13.16
C ALA A 5 -5.50 -13.69 13.23
N ASP A 6 -4.99 -12.70 12.51
CA ASP A 6 -5.67 -11.41 12.29
C ASP A 6 -5.71 -11.09 10.78
N PRO A 7 -6.86 -11.31 10.12
CA PRO A 7 -7.03 -11.01 8.70
C PRO A 7 -6.89 -9.52 8.35
N ALA A 8 -7.06 -8.60 9.30
CA ALA A 8 -6.99 -7.16 9.04
C ALA A 8 -5.56 -6.67 8.75
N LEU A 9 -4.54 -7.46 9.10
CA LEU A 9 -3.14 -7.18 8.77
C LEU A 9 -2.83 -7.38 7.28
N PHE A 10 -3.66 -8.14 6.57
CA PHE A 10 -3.52 -8.29 5.12
C PHE A 10 -4.12 -7.06 4.42
N SER A 11 -3.29 -6.32 3.71
CA SER A 11 -3.68 -5.09 3.02
C SER A 11 -3.16 -5.07 1.59
N GLU A 12 -4.06 -4.74 0.66
CA GLU A 12 -3.78 -4.57 -0.76
C GLU A 12 -3.79 -3.08 -1.16
N ARG A 13 -3.52 -2.21 -0.19
CA ARG A 13 -3.58 -0.75 -0.33
C ARG A 13 -2.26 -0.13 0.14
N ALA A 14 -1.94 1.05 -0.35
CA ALA A 14 -0.79 1.82 0.08
C ALA A 14 -1.19 2.74 1.24
N ALA A 15 -0.36 2.80 2.28
CA ALA A 15 -0.52 3.76 3.38
C ALA A 15 0.08 5.11 2.99
N ILE A 16 -0.76 6.09 2.66
CA ILE A 16 -0.34 7.44 2.25
C ILE A 16 -1.11 8.47 3.08
N GLY A 17 -0.39 9.34 3.78
CA GLY A 17 -0.99 10.40 4.60
C GLY A 17 -1.94 9.91 5.70
N GLY A 18 -1.65 8.75 6.30
CA GLY A 18 -2.50 8.16 7.35
C GLY A 18 -3.73 7.42 6.82
N THR A 19 -3.85 7.23 5.51
CA THR A 19 -4.98 6.51 4.88
C THR A 19 -4.50 5.34 4.04
N TRP A 20 -5.29 4.27 4.02
CA TRP A 20 -5.09 3.14 3.11
C TRP A 20 -5.80 3.41 1.79
N ARG A 21 -5.07 3.56 0.69
CA ARG A 21 -5.62 3.91 -0.62
C ARG A 21 -5.09 3.05 -1.77
N ALA A 22 -5.88 2.95 -2.84
CA ALA A 22 -5.43 2.37 -4.11
C ALA A 22 -4.45 3.31 -4.81
N SER A 23 -3.81 2.85 -5.89
CA SER A 23 -2.98 3.71 -6.74
C SER A 23 -3.84 4.82 -7.35
N SER A 24 -3.26 5.99 -7.60
CA SER A 24 -3.98 7.10 -8.21
C SER A 24 -4.51 6.78 -9.62
N ASN A 25 -3.92 5.81 -10.31
CA ASN A 25 -4.40 5.32 -11.61
C ASN A 25 -5.13 3.96 -11.52
N GLY A 26 -5.31 3.41 -10.32
CA GLY A 26 -5.95 2.11 -10.10
C GLY A 26 -5.13 0.88 -10.49
N GLU A 27 -3.92 1.04 -11.03
CA GLU A 27 -3.06 -0.09 -11.39
C GLU A 27 -2.55 -0.83 -10.15
N THR A 28 -2.34 -2.14 -10.33
CA THR A 28 -1.85 -3.04 -9.28
C THR A 28 -0.77 -3.97 -9.82
N LEU A 29 0.05 -4.49 -8.91
CA LEU A 29 1.07 -5.51 -9.17
C LEU A 29 0.74 -6.75 -8.35
N ASN A 30 0.93 -7.94 -8.93
CA ASN A 30 0.77 -9.19 -8.19
C ASN A 30 1.93 -9.38 -7.20
N VAL A 31 1.60 -10.01 -6.08
CA VAL A 31 2.59 -10.56 -5.13
C VAL A 31 2.47 -12.07 -5.19
N ASP A 32 3.51 -12.71 -5.70
CA ASP A 32 3.52 -14.15 -5.94
C ASP A 32 4.26 -14.91 -4.83
N ASN A 33 3.77 -16.11 -4.50
CA ASN A 33 4.47 -17.04 -3.63
C ASN A 33 5.60 -17.73 -4.43
N PRO A 34 6.90 -17.51 -4.11
CA PRO A 34 7.99 -18.04 -4.91
C PRO A 34 8.13 -19.57 -4.84
N ALA A 35 7.52 -20.23 -3.84
CA ALA A 35 7.58 -21.69 -3.70
C ALA A 35 6.55 -22.41 -4.59
N THR A 36 5.44 -21.74 -4.94
CA THR A 36 4.31 -22.38 -5.64
C THR A 36 3.90 -21.65 -6.93
N GLY A 37 4.32 -20.41 -7.12
CA GLY A 37 3.86 -19.53 -8.19
C GLY A 37 2.44 -19.01 -8.00
N ALA A 38 1.78 -19.29 -6.88
CA ALA A 38 0.42 -18.80 -6.63
C ALA A 38 0.42 -17.32 -6.23
N VAL A 39 -0.56 -16.55 -6.73
CA VAL A 39 -0.77 -15.15 -6.32
C VAL A 39 -1.28 -15.11 -4.88
N ILE A 40 -0.58 -14.38 -4.02
CA ILE A 40 -0.96 -14.12 -2.63
C ILE A 40 -1.99 -12.99 -2.57
N GLY A 41 -1.80 -11.96 -3.39
CA GLY A 41 -2.66 -10.79 -3.51
C GLY A 41 -2.06 -9.75 -4.44
N THR A 42 -2.51 -8.52 -4.31
CA THR A 42 -2.08 -7.38 -5.12
C THR A 42 -1.61 -6.21 -4.27
N ILE A 43 -0.71 -5.40 -4.82
CA ILE A 43 -0.31 -4.12 -4.25
C ILE A 43 -0.56 -3.00 -5.26
N PRO A 44 -0.83 -1.76 -4.83
CA PRO A 44 -0.92 -0.64 -5.75
C PRO A 44 0.38 -0.40 -6.52
N ALA A 45 0.28 -0.24 -7.84
CA ALA A 45 1.38 0.29 -8.65
C ALA A 45 1.40 1.82 -8.49
N CYS A 46 1.93 2.30 -7.35
CA CYS A 46 1.91 3.71 -7.01
C CYS A 46 2.57 4.57 -8.10
N THR A 47 1.89 5.64 -8.48
CA THR A 47 2.39 6.56 -9.51
C THR A 47 3.31 7.62 -8.91
N ALA A 48 3.93 8.42 -9.77
CA ALA A 48 4.63 9.63 -9.33
C ALA A 48 3.74 10.61 -8.56
N GLN A 49 2.42 10.63 -8.83
CA GLN A 49 1.49 11.47 -8.08
C GLN A 49 1.29 10.95 -6.66
N ASP A 50 1.16 9.62 -6.49
CA ASP A 50 1.04 9.01 -5.16
C ASP A 50 2.24 9.34 -4.27
N THR A 51 3.44 9.27 -4.84
CA THR A 51 4.67 9.65 -4.15
C THR A 51 4.69 11.14 -3.77
N ARG A 52 4.23 12.02 -4.66
CA ARG A 52 4.13 13.46 -4.35
C ARG A 52 3.17 13.73 -3.20
N ASP A 53 2.01 13.08 -3.17
CA ASP A 53 1.05 13.20 -2.07
C ASP A 53 1.65 12.71 -0.75
N ALA A 54 2.38 11.59 -0.78
CA ALA A 54 3.05 11.05 0.40
C ALA A 54 4.10 12.03 0.96
N ILE A 55 4.91 12.63 0.09
CA ILE A 55 5.89 13.66 0.48
C ILE A 55 5.19 14.87 1.11
N ALA A 56 4.12 15.37 0.50
CA ALA A 56 3.37 16.51 1.01
C ALA A 56 2.77 16.21 2.39
N ALA A 57 2.15 15.03 2.56
CA ALA A 57 1.58 14.62 3.84
C ALA A 57 2.65 14.46 4.94
N ALA A 58 3.81 13.89 4.59
CA ALA A 58 4.94 13.77 5.52
C ALA A 58 5.47 15.15 5.95
N ALA A 59 5.58 16.11 5.03
CA ALA A 59 5.99 17.48 5.35
C ALA A 59 5.02 18.16 6.32
N THR A 60 3.70 17.99 6.14
CA THR A 60 2.71 18.49 7.09
C THR A 60 2.81 17.83 8.46
N ALA A 61 2.93 16.50 8.50
CA ALA A 61 3.01 15.74 9.75
C ALA A 61 4.29 16.02 10.55
N GLN A 62 5.41 16.29 9.86
CA GLN A 62 6.70 16.57 10.49
C GLN A 62 6.66 17.75 11.46
N ALA A 63 5.87 18.79 11.15
CA ALA A 63 5.71 19.95 12.04
C ALA A 63 5.03 19.62 13.37
N GLN A 64 4.11 18.65 13.38
CA GLN A 64 3.38 18.23 14.58
C GLN A 64 4.11 17.16 15.40
N TRP A 65 4.99 16.40 14.75
CA TRP A 65 5.68 15.26 15.35
C TRP A 65 6.96 15.64 16.12
N ARG A 66 7.61 16.74 15.72
CA ARG A 66 8.88 17.19 16.30
C ARG A 66 8.71 17.72 17.72
#